data_AF-A0A6M1XT81-F1
#
_entry.id   AF-A0A6M1XT81-F1
#
_cell.length_a   1.000
_cell.length_b   1.000
_cell.length_c   1.000
_cell.angle_alpha   90.00
_cell.angle_beta   90.00
_cell.angle_gamma   90.00
#
_symmetry.space_group_name_H-M   'P 1'
#
loop_
_entity.id
_entity.type
_entity.pdbx_description
1 polymer ?
#
loop_
_entity_poly.entity_id
_entity_poly.type
_entity_poly.pdbx_seq_one_letter_code
_entity_poly.pdbx_strand_id
1 'polypeptide(L)'
;ERKVHLLNGPHTAMVPLALLAELETVEEVMKDPLFSAYVDQLFNLELIPMLSLPKDELAIYADQIKERFLNPFAHHKLEAISLNSVSKFSTRLLPVFKKYIEEQNQVPPLITVSLAALLLMYRGDQVKPHDDEKTISEFTDAWSDNGTAIPRLLQNAALWGEDLSQIPNVTDTVQE
;
A
#
# COMPACT_ATOMS: atom_id res chain seq x y z
N GLU A 1 9.35 0.28 14.52
CA GLU A 1 8.69 -0.91 13.95
C GLU A 1 7.18 -0.94 14.20
N ARG A 2 6.68 -1.23 15.42
CA ARG A 2 5.23 -1.40 15.72
C ARG A 2 4.30 -0.31 15.16
N LYS A 3 4.58 0.97 15.47
CA LYS A 3 3.75 2.11 14.99
C LYS A 3 3.89 2.33 13.48
N VAL A 4 5.09 2.16 12.92
CA VAL A 4 5.34 2.41 11.50
C VAL A 4 4.56 1.42 10.63
N HIS A 5 4.55 0.14 11.00
CA HIS A 5 3.88 -0.87 10.19
C HIS A 5 2.40 -1.04 10.53
N LEU A 6 1.99 -1.05 11.80
CA LEU A 6 0.57 -1.28 12.15
C LEU A 6 -0.29 -0.02 12.08
N LEU A 7 0.23 1.18 12.36
CA LEU A 7 -0.59 2.39 12.24
C LEU A 7 -0.50 2.98 10.83
N ASN A 8 0.70 3.07 10.26
CA ASN A 8 0.89 3.75 8.97
C ASN A 8 0.83 2.81 7.77
N GLY A 9 1.13 1.52 7.94
CA GLY A 9 1.06 0.51 6.87
C GLY A 9 -0.35 0.39 6.29
N PRO A 10 -1.40 0.14 7.10
CA PRO A 10 -2.78 0.04 6.60
C PRO A 10 -3.25 1.28 5.86
N HIS A 11 -2.94 2.48 6.36
CA HIS A 11 -3.23 3.74 5.66
C HIS A 11 -2.57 3.78 4.28
N THR A 12 -1.27 3.47 4.21
CA THR A 12 -0.56 3.41 2.94
C THR A 12 -1.14 2.34 2.01
N ALA A 13 -1.59 1.21 2.58
CA ALA A 13 -2.13 0.10 1.81
C ALA A 13 -3.51 0.41 1.19
N MET A 14 -4.40 1.03 1.97
CA MET A 14 -5.79 1.26 1.58
C MET A 14 -5.96 2.45 0.63
N VAL A 15 -5.14 3.50 0.78
CA VAL A 15 -5.32 4.77 0.05
C VAL A 15 -5.43 4.61 -1.46
N PRO A 16 -4.50 3.92 -2.17
CA PRO A 16 -4.61 3.84 -3.62
C PRO A 16 -5.87 3.09 -4.08
N LEU A 17 -6.23 2.02 -3.37
CA LEU A 17 -7.44 1.24 -3.66
C LEU A 17 -8.71 2.08 -3.42
N ALA A 18 -8.77 2.77 -2.28
CA ALA A 18 -9.93 3.52 -1.85
C ALA A 18 -10.17 4.77 -2.72
N LEU A 19 -9.10 5.50 -3.09
CA LEU A 19 -9.22 6.66 -3.98
C LEU A 19 -9.66 6.25 -5.39
N LEU A 20 -9.16 5.13 -5.93
CA LEU A 20 -9.63 4.59 -7.21
C LEU A 20 -11.09 4.11 -7.15
N ALA A 21 -11.58 3.77 -5.96
CA ALA A 21 -12.99 3.46 -5.69
C ALA A 21 -13.83 4.68 -5.27
N GLU A 22 -13.29 5.89 -5.43
CA GLU A 22 -13.98 7.16 -5.14
C GLU A 22 -14.41 7.34 -3.68
N LEU A 23 -13.77 6.62 -2.75
CA LEU A 23 -13.91 6.87 -1.32
C LEU A 23 -13.06 8.08 -0.93
N GLU A 24 -13.56 8.89 0.00
CA GLU A 24 -12.90 10.13 0.41
C GLU A 24 -12.18 10.03 1.76
N THR A 25 -12.69 9.17 2.65
CA THR A 25 -12.21 9.11 4.04
C THR A 25 -11.88 7.71 4.50
N VAL A 26 -10.97 7.60 5.47
CA VAL A 26 -10.67 6.32 6.14
C VAL A 26 -11.94 5.75 6.81
N GLU A 27 -12.84 6.59 7.30
CA GLU A 27 -14.10 6.14 7.88
C GLU A 27 -14.98 5.43 6.84
N GLU A 28 -15.08 5.96 5.62
CA GLU A 28 -15.80 5.31 4.52
C GLU A 28 -15.18 3.96 4.16
N VAL A 29 -13.85 3.88 4.08
CA VAL A 29 -13.11 2.61 3.88
C VAL A 29 -13.50 1.58 4.95
N MET A 30 -13.55 2.00 6.22
CA MET A 30 -13.90 1.08 7.31
C MET A 30 -15.39 0.74 7.39
N LYS A 31 -16.27 1.55 6.79
CA LYS A 31 -17.73 1.28 6.72
C LYS A 31 -18.12 0.44 5.51
N ASP A 32 -17.29 0.44 4.47
CA ASP A 32 -17.50 -0.42 3.31
C ASP A 32 -17.13 -1.88 3.65
N PRO A 33 -18.03 -2.86 3.41
CA PRO A 33 -17.78 -4.27 3.76
C PRO A 33 -16.59 -4.90 3.04
N LEU A 34 -16.31 -4.51 1.79
CA LEU A 34 -15.21 -5.07 1.01
C LEU A 34 -13.87 -4.50 1.52
N PHE A 35 -13.82 -3.19 1.71
CA PHE A 35 -12.60 -2.52 2.16
C PHE A 35 -12.26 -2.81 3.62
N SER A 36 -13.25 -2.86 4.51
CA SER A 36 -13.02 -3.27 5.91
C SER A 36 -12.48 -4.69 6.00
N ALA A 37 -13.02 -5.63 5.21
CA ALA A 37 -12.51 -6.99 5.11
C ALA A 37 -11.07 -7.03 4.57
N TYR A 38 -10.74 -6.24 3.55
CA TYR A 38 -9.36 -6.09 3.06
C TYR A 38 -8.42 -5.59 4.17
N VAL A 39 -8.79 -4.54 4.90
CA VAL A 39 -7.98 -3.99 5.99
C VAL A 39 -7.78 -5.02 7.11
N ASP A 40 -8.84 -5.73 7.50
CA ASP A 40 -8.77 -6.79 8.52
C ASP A 40 -7.86 -7.94 8.08
N GLN A 41 -7.97 -8.39 6.84
CA GLN A 41 -7.09 -9.43 6.30
C GLN A 41 -5.64 -8.96 6.23
N LEU A 42 -5.40 -7.71 5.81
CA LEU A 42 -4.06 -7.14 5.73
C LEU A 42 -3.38 -7.16 7.10
N PHE A 43 -4.08 -6.72 8.15
CA PHE A 43 -3.58 -6.80 9.52
C PHE A 43 -3.21 -8.24 9.91
N ASN A 44 -4.14 -9.17 9.74
CA ASN A 44 -4.03 -10.51 10.32
C ASN A 44 -3.13 -11.45 9.53
N LEU A 45 -3.09 -11.31 8.20
CA LEU A 45 -2.39 -12.24 7.32
C LEU A 45 -1.00 -11.75 6.93
N GLU A 46 -0.80 -10.44 6.77
CA GLU A 46 0.43 -9.91 6.14
C GLU A 46 1.22 -8.95 7.03
N LEU A 47 0.58 -8.20 7.93
CA LEU A 47 1.29 -7.29 8.83
C LEU A 47 1.68 -7.96 10.14
N ILE A 48 0.71 -8.41 10.94
CA ILE A 48 0.97 -8.94 12.30
C ILE A 48 1.91 -10.15 12.26
N PRO A 49 1.77 -11.14 11.34
CA PRO A 49 2.67 -12.29 11.28
C PRO A 49 4.13 -11.91 11.04
N MET A 50 4.39 -10.81 10.33
CA MET A 50 5.73 -10.32 9.99
C MET A 50 6.39 -9.47 11.08
N LEU A 51 5.73 -9.19 12.20
CA LEU A 51 6.29 -8.39 13.29
C LEU A 51 6.81 -9.26 14.43
N SER A 52 7.95 -8.86 15.00
CA SER A 52 8.70 -9.62 16.03
C SER A 52 8.15 -9.47 17.46
N LEU A 53 6.99 -8.86 17.64
CA LEU A 53 6.35 -8.66 18.95
C LEU A 53 5.32 -9.77 19.24
N PRO A 54 4.93 -9.97 20.52
CA PRO A 54 3.90 -10.93 20.87
C PRO A 54 2.61 -10.70 20.07
N LYS A 55 2.08 -11.77 19.45
CA LYS A 55 0.95 -11.66 18.52
C LYS A 55 -0.31 -11.13 19.20
N ASP A 56 -0.56 -11.52 20.45
CA ASP A 56 -1.71 -11.04 21.22
C ASP A 56 -1.64 -9.52 21.46
N GLU A 57 -0.45 -8.99 21.76
CA GLU A 57 -0.26 -7.54 21.92
C GLU A 57 -0.42 -6.77 20.61
N LEU A 58 -0.04 -7.40 19.49
CA LEU A 58 -0.21 -6.82 18.16
C LEU A 58 -1.67 -6.84 17.72
N ALA A 59 -2.42 -7.92 18.02
CA ALA A 59 -3.84 -8.03 17.74
C ALA A 59 -4.65 -6.97 18.51
N ILE A 60 -4.43 -6.86 19.84
CA ILE A 60 -5.08 -5.82 20.66
C ILE A 60 -4.79 -4.41 20.11
N TYR A 61 -3.56 -4.17 19.64
CA TYR A 61 -3.19 -2.87 19.09
C TYR A 61 -3.81 -2.62 17.71
N ALA A 62 -3.92 -3.64 16.86
CA ALA A 62 -4.60 -3.53 15.58
C ALA A 62 -6.08 -3.20 15.79
N ASP A 63 -6.74 -3.81 16.77
CA ASP A 63 -8.14 -3.49 17.11
C ASP A 63 -8.30 -2.03 17.55
N GLN A 64 -7.42 -1.54 18.44
CA GLN A 64 -7.40 -0.12 18.83
C GLN A 64 -7.16 0.83 17.64
N ILE A 65 -6.39 0.41 16.64
CA ILE A 65 -6.16 1.21 15.42
C ILE A 65 -7.43 1.23 14.56
N LYS A 66 -8.09 0.09 14.35
CA LYS A 66 -9.33 0.01 13.58
C LYS A 66 -10.45 0.81 14.23
N GLU A 67 -10.55 0.81 15.55
CA GLU A 67 -11.48 1.69 16.29
C GLU A 67 -11.22 3.17 16.00
N ARG A 68 -9.94 3.58 15.91
CA ARG A 68 -9.57 4.96 15.57
C ARG A 68 -9.88 5.32 14.13
N PHE A 69 -9.78 4.36 13.21
CA PHE A 69 -10.14 4.56 11.81
C PHE A 69 -11.63 4.84 11.63
N LEU A 70 -12.46 4.29 12.52
CA LEU A 70 -13.91 4.53 12.57
C LEU A 70 -14.30 5.82 13.31
N ASN A 71 -13.36 6.64 13.79
CA ASN A 71 -13.69 7.87 14.50
C ASN A 71 -14.27 8.94 13.54
N PRO A 72 -15.57 9.28 13.62
CA PRO A 72 -16.21 10.20 12.68
C PRO A 72 -15.71 11.64 12.81
N PHE A 73 -15.13 12.01 13.96
CA PHE A 73 -14.66 13.37 14.21
C PHE A 73 -13.27 13.64 13.63
N ALA A 74 -12.56 12.61 13.19
CA ALA A 74 -11.18 12.74 12.75
C ALA A 74 -11.05 13.17 11.28
N HIS A 75 -12.11 12.97 10.47
CA HIS A 75 -12.17 13.33 9.05
C HIS A 75 -10.86 13.04 8.29
N HIS A 76 -10.32 11.84 8.45
CA HIS A 76 -9.08 11.40 7.82
C HIS A 76 -9.25 11.32 6.29
N LYS A 77 -9.01 12.43 5.59
CA LYS A 77 -9.10 12.50 4.12
C LYS A 77 -8.01 11.66 3.48
N LEU A 78 -8.40 10.74 2.61
CA LEU A 78 -7.49 9.87 1.87
C LEU A 78 -6.54 10.67 0.99
N GLU A 79 -6.99 11.79 0.41
CA GLU A 79 -6.16 12.73 -0.34
C GLU A 79 -5.00 13.31 0.51
N ALA A 80 -5.25 13.67 1.76
CA ALA A 80 -4.18 14.15 2.65
C ALA A 80 -3.19 13.02 2.99
N ILE A 81 -3.69 11.79 3.08
CA ILE A 81 -2.87 10.61 3.35
C ILE A 81 -2.09 10.18 2.11
N SER A 82 -2.57 10.45 0.89
CA SER A 82 -1.93 10.05 -0.37
C SER A 82 -0.69 10.86 -0.72
N LEU A 83 -0.47 12.00 -0.08
CA LEU A 83 0.74 12.81 -0.29
C LEU A 83 2.01 11.97 -0.11
N ASN A 84 2.89 11.92 -1.11
CA ASN A 84 4.14 11.16 -1.11
C ASN A 84 3.95 9.64 -0.95
N SER A 85 2.94 9.06 -1.62
CA SER A 85 2.59 7.63 -1.45
C SER A 85 3.70 6.67 -1.82
N VAL A 86 4.56 7.00 -2.81
CA VAL A 86 5.68 6.13 -3.21
C VAL A 86 6.68 5.98 -2.06
N SER A 87 7.17 7.10 -1.52
CA SER A 87 8.09 7.06 -0.37
C SER A 87 7.47 6.41 0.87
N LYS A 88 6.16 6.59 1.08
CA LYS A 88 5.41 5.94 2.16
C LYS A 88 5.34 4.42 1.95
N PHE A 89 5.10 3.96 0.73
CA PHE A 89 5.09 2.53 0.40
C PHE A 89 6.47 1.91 0.67
N SER A 90 7.52 2.51 0.10
CA SER A 90 8.91 2.04 0.26
C SER A 90 9.35 1.97 1.73
N THR A 91 8.90 2.88 2.57
CA THR A 91 9.31 2.91 4.00
C THR A 91 8.41 2.09 4.93
N ARG A 92 7.12 1.89 4.58
CA ARG A 92 6.13 1.31 5.50
C ARG A 92 5.70 -0.11 5.13
N LEU A 93 5.60 -0.42 3.84
CA LEU A 93 5.10 -1.70 3.34
C LEU A 93 6.19 -2.55 2.71
N LEU A 94 7.12 -1.98 1.94
CA LEU A 94 8.17 -2.74 1.25
C LEU A 94 9.03 -3.62 2.21
N PRO A 95 9.41 -3.19 3.43
CA PRO A 95 10.12 -4.05 4.36
C PRO A 95 9.29 -5.27 4.80
N VAL A 96 7.98 -5.09 5.00
CA VAL A 96 7.06 -6.16 5.39
C VAL A 96 6.79 -7.09 4.22
N PHE A 97 6.65 -6.53 3.02
CA PHE A 97 6.49 -7.26 1.76
C PHE A 97 7.65 -8.24 1.53
N LYS A 98 8.89 -7.75 1.63
CA LYS A 98 10.09 -8.58 1.45
C LYS A 98 10.20 -9.65 2.53
N LYS A 99 9.95 -9.29 3.79
CA LYS A 99 9.95 -10.24 4.89
C LYS A 99 8.90 -11.34 4.71
N TYR A 100 7.72 -11.01 4.20
CA TYR A 100 6.69 -12.00 3.89
C TYR A 100 7.17 -12.99 2.81
N ILE A 101 7.81 -12.50 1.75
CA ILE A 101 8.38 -13.38 0.71
C ILE A 101 9.45 -14.29 1.30
N GLU A 102 10.34 -13.77 2.15
CA GLU A 102 11.39 -14.54 2.82
C GLU A 102 10.83 -15.62 3.75
N GLU A 103 9.80 -15.32 4.53
CA GLU A 103 9.24 -16.25 5.54
C GLU A 103 8.22 -17.23 4.96
N GLN A 104 7.43 -16.81 3.96
CA GLN A 104 6.32 -17.59 3.41
C GLN A 104 6.62 -18.20 2.03
N ASN A 105 7.73 -17.82 1.39
CA ASN A 105 8.07 -18.19 0.00
C ASN A 105 6.96 -17.85 -1.01
N GLN A 106 6.19 -16.79 -0.74
CA GLN A 106 5.06 -16.34 -1.56
C GLN A 106 5.00 -14.82 -1.59
N VAL A 107 4.51 -14.26 -2.69
CA VAL A 107 4.25 -12.82 -2.80
C VAL A 107 2.98 -12.50 -1.99
N PRO A 108 3.01 -11.53 -1.05
CA PRO A 108 1.85 -11.21 -0.23
C PRO A 108 0.72 -10.59 -1.08
N PRO A 109 -0.46 -11.22 -1.19
CA PRO A 109 -1.49 -10.77 -2.13
C PRO A 109 -2.06 -9.37 -1.82
N LEU A 110 -2.28 -9.01 -0.55
CA LEU A 110 -2.96 -7.77 -0.18
C LEU A 110 -2.03 -6.56 -0.34
N ILE A 111 -0.77 -6.66 0.10
CA ILE A 111 0.24 -5.62 -0.17
C ILE A 111 0.51 -5.51 -1.69
N THR A 112 0.47 -6.61 -2.43
CA THR A 112 0.62 -6.59 -3.91
C THR A 112 -0.51 -5.83 -4.58
N VAL A 113 -1.76 -6.09 -4.19
CA VAL A 113 -2.93 -5.35 -4.70
C VAL A 113 -2.82 -3.84 -4.36
N SER A 114 -2.29 -3.50 -3.19
CA SER A 114 -1.97 -2.11 -2.85
C SER A 114 -0.90 -1.51 -3.77
N LEU A 115 0.18 -2.25 -4.06
CA LEU A 115 1.23 -1.81 -4.98
C LEU A 115 0.67 -1.60 -6.38
N ALA A 116 -0.05 -2.58 -6.93
CA ALA A 116 -0.68 -2.48 -8.24
C ALA A 116 -1.62 -1.26 -8.33
N ALA A 117 -2.46 -1.06 -7.31
CA ALA A 117 -3.33 0.11 -7.22
C ALA A 117 -2.55 1.42 -7.12
N LEU A 118 -1.42 1.46 -6.38
CA LEU A 118 -0.55 2.63 -6.32
C LEU A 118 0.02 2.96 -7.70
N LEU A 119 0.53 1.96 -8.42
CA LEU A 119 1.08 2.14 -9.76
C LEU A 119 0.01 2.67 -10.72
N LEU A 120 -1.19 2.09 -10.67
CA LEU A 120 -2.34 2.52 -11.48
C LEU A 120 -2.83 3.92 -11.10
N MET A 121 -2.95 4.23 -9.81
CA MET A 121 -3.37 5.55 -9.34
C MET A 121 -2.43 6.65 -9.84
N TYR A 122 -1.12 6.37 -9.92
CA TYR A 122 -0.12 7.31 -10.43
C TYR A 122 -0.12 7.45 -11.95
N ARG A 123 -0.93 6.68 -12.69
CA ARG A 123 -1.23 6.97 -14.10
C ARG A 123 -1.92 8.32 -14.27
N GLY A 124 -2.63 8.79 -13.24
CA GLY A 124 -3.12 10.16 -13.15
C GLY A 124 -4.39 10.47 -13.94
N ASP A 125 -5.05 9.47 -14.53
CA ASP A 125 -6.26 9.64 -15.34
C ASP A 125 -7.56 9.67 -14.52
N GLN A 126 -7.62 8.93 -13.40
CA GLN A 126 -8.76 8.94 -12.48
C GLN A 126 -8.49 9.79 -11.22
N VAL A 127 -7.31 9.61 -10.62
CA VAL A 127 -6.90 10.29 -9.38
C VAL A 127 -5.61 11.04 -9.67
N LYS A 128 -5.54 12.32 -9.33
CA LYS A 128 -4.30 13.08 -9.48
C LYS A 128 -3.33 12.70 -8.35
N PRO A 129 -2.17 12.09 -8.63
CA PRO A 129 -1.18 11.79 -7.60
C PRO A 129 -0.55 13.07 -7.04
N HIS A 130 -0.31 13.08 -5.73
CA HIS A 130 0.36 14.17 -5.02
C HIS A 130 1.71 13.67 -4.51
N ASP A 131 2.78 13.94 -5.27
CA ASP A 131 4.14 13.55 -4.95
C ASP A 131 5.15 14.59 -5.48
N ASP A 132 6.43 14.38 -5.22
CA ASP A 132 7.48 15.25 -5.77
C ASP A 132 7.56 15.17 -7.31
N GLU A 133 8.01 16.25 -7.95
CA GLU A 133 8.04 16.37 -9.41
C GLU A 133 8.82 15.26 -10.10
N LYS A 134 9.90 14.78 -9.48
CA LYS A 134 10.71 13.70 -10.06
C LYS A 134 9.90 12.41 -10.05
N THR A 135 9.31 12.04 -8.92
CA THR A 135 8.44 10.88 -8.82
C THR A 135 7.31 10.95 -9.86
N ILE A 136 6.62 12.08 -9.98
CA ILE A 136 5.54 12.25 -10.97
C ILE A 136 6.05 12.09 -12.41
N SER A 137 7.24 12.61 -12.74
CA SER A 137 7.84 12.46 -14.07
C SER A 137 8.14 11.01 -14.41
N GLU A 138 8.72 10.24 -13.48
CA GLU A 138 9.03 8.81 -13.72
C GLU A 138 7.76 8.00 -14.03
N PHE A 139 6.67 8.29 -13.32
CA PHE A 139 5.37 7.66 -13.60
C PHE A 139 4.78 8.08 -14.93
N THR A 140 4.82 9.37 -15.24
CA THR A 140 4.31 9.91 -16.52
C THR A 140 5.06 9.28 -17.70
N ASP A 141 6.39 9.20 -17.62
CA ASP A 141 7.24 8.63 -18.67
C ASP A 141 7.04 7.12 -18.81
N ALA A 142 6.82 6.38 -17.72
CA ALA A 142 6.53 4.95 -17.77
C ALA A 142 5.16 4.68 -18.40
N TRP A 143 4.13 5.43 -17.99
CA TRP A 143 2.75 5.29 -18.49
C TRP A 143 2.54 5.80 -19.93
N SER A 144 3.57 6.39 -20.57
CA SER A 144 3.54 6.69 -22.01
C SER A 144 3.43 5.43 -22.88
N ASP A 145 3.80 4.26 -22.34
CA ASP A 145 3.59 2.95 -22.94
C ASP A 145 2.98 1.97 -21.91
N ASN A 146 1.66 1.81 -21.96
CA ASN A 146 0.91 0.92 -21.08
C ASN A 146 1.41 -0.53 -21.11
N GLY A 147 1.96 -1.00 -22.22
CA GLY A 147 2.43 -2.38 -22.35
C GLY A 147 3.68 -2.68 -21.52
N THR A 148 4.45 -1.64 -21.17
CA THR A 148 5.72 -1.77 -20.45
C THR A 148 5.78 -0.99 -19.14
N ALA A 149 4.75 -0.20 -18.82
CA ALA A 149 4.72 0.69 -17.66
C ALA A 149 5.03 -0.03 -16.34
N ILE A 150 4.34 -1.15 -16.05
CA ILE A 150 4.50 -1.87 -14.77
C ILE A 150 5.93 -2.42 -14.60
N PRO A 151 6.50 -3.22 -15.53
CA PRO A 151 7.89 -3.65 -15.42
C PRO A 151 8.88 -2.48 -15.28
N ARG A 152 8.71 -1.40 -16.06
CA ARG A 152 9.59 -0.21 -16.00
C ARG A 152 9.54 0.47 -14.63
N LEU A 153 8.35 0.59 -14.05
CA LEU A 153 8.16 1.18 -12.72
C LEU A 153 8.79 0.31 -11.63
N LEU A 154 8.58 -1.00 -11.67
CA LEU A 154 9.18 -1.93 -10.70
C LEU A 154 10.71 -1.98 -10.78
N GLN A 155 11.28 -1.81 -11.98
CA GLN A 155 12.73 -1.73 -12.21
C GLN A 155 13.38 -0.45 -11.69
N ASN A 156 12.59 0.59 -11.44
CA ASN A 156 13.10 1.91 -11.12
C ASN A 156 13.59 2.01 -9.67
N ALA A 157 14.87 1.71 -9.45
CA ALA A 157 15.51 1.81 -8.14
C ALA A 157 15.46 3.22 -7.53
N ALA A 158 15.20 4.28 -8.31
CA ALA A 158 15.01 5.62 -7.75
C ALA A 158 13.68 5.76 -6.98
N LEU A 159 12.67 4.95 -7.29
CA LEU A 159 11.37 4.93 -6.61
C LEU A 159 11.41 4.05 -5.35
N TRP A 160 12.04 2.87 -5.47
CA TRP A 160 11.94 1.81 -4.44
C TRP A 160 13.22 1.65 -3.61
N GLY A 161 14.34 2.21 -4.05
CA GLY A 161 15.67 1.95 -3.50
C GLY A 161 16.33 0.67 -4.03
N GLU A 162 15.59 -0.15 -4.77
CA GLU A 162 16.03 -1.39 -5.39
C GLU A 162 15.20 -1.72 -6.64
N ASP A 163 15.66 -2.67 -7.47
CA ASP A 163 14.88 -3.20 -8.60
C ASP A 163 13.94 -4.30 -8.09
N LEU A 164 12.65 -3.98 -7.95
CA LEU A 164 11.64 -4.91 -7.46
C LEU A 164 11.34 -6.01 -8.48
N SER A 165 11.64 -5.81 -9.77
CA SER A 165 11.42 -6.83 -10.80
C SER A 165 12.37 -8.02 -10.70
N GLN A 166 13.49 -7.88 -9.96
CA GLN A 166 14.39 -8.99 -9.65
C GLN A 166 13.83 -9.93 -8.57
N ILE A 167 12.78 -9.53 -7.86
CA ILE A 167 12.15 -10.38 -6.85
C ILE A 167 11.26 -11.40 -7.60
N PRO A 168 11.48 -12.72 -7.41
CA PRO A 168 10.74 -13.74 -8.13
C PRO A 168 9.22 -13.57 -8.01
N ASN A 169 8.53 -13.72 -9.14
CA ASN A 169 7.08 -13.63 -9.29
C ASN A 169 6.46 -12.24 -8.99
N VAL A 170 7.20 -11.24 -8.52
CA VAL A 170 6.60 -9.93 -8.16
C VAL A 170 6.03 -9.22 -9.38
N THR A 171 6.79 -9.16 -10.49
CA THR A 171 6.32 -8.51 -11.72
C THR A 171 5.03 -9.16 -12.23
N ASP A 172 5.01 -10.49 -12.32
CA ASP A 172 3.85 -11.23 -12.83
C ASP A 172 2.61 -11.03 -11.92
N THR A 173 2.76 -11.15 -10.60
CA THR A 173 1.64 -10.98 -9.65
C THR A 173 1.12 -9.54 -9.59
N VAL A 174 1.96 -8.53 -9.83
CA VAL A 174 1.51 -7.12 -9.89
C VAL A 174 0.75 -6.83 -11.19
N GLN A 175 1.02 -7.57 -12.27
CA GLN A 175 0.36 -7.39 -13.56
C GLN A 175 -0.98 -8.13 -13.70
N GLU A 176 -1.19 -9.22 -12.95
CA GLU A 176 -2.44 -10.00 -12.90
C GLU A 176 -3.61 -9.20 -12.32
#